data_AF-A0AAD9X6L5-F1
#
_entry.id   AF-A0AAD9X6L5-F1
#
_cell.length_a   1.000
_cell.length_b   1.000
_cell.length_c   1.000
_cell.angle_alpha   90.00
_cell.angle_beta   90.00
_cell.angle_gamma   90.00
#
_symmetry.space_group_name_H-M   'P 1'
#
loop_
_entity.id
_entity.type
_entity.pdbx_description
1 polymer ?
#
loop_
_entity_poly.entity_id
_entity_poly.type
_entity_poly.pdbx_seq_one_letter_code
_entity_poly.pdbx_strand_id
1 'polypeptide(L)'
;MISIIIKLQLSIEVRGEAADSLTFEARCRIQDPVYGCVGLVHFLQQQIHIVENQVAKAQTEIVVFNSQLFHQAHVQLQPPLQLLQQFELGFGFNNTATLQEGP
;
A
#
# COMPACT_ATOMS: atom_id res chain seq x y z
N MET A 1 -14.00 35.71 -7.35
CA MET A 1 -13.39 36.84 -8.10
C MET A 1 -12.93 36.42 -9.51
N ILE A 2 -12.54 35.17 -9.73
CA ILE A 2 -12.11 34.67 -11.06
C ILE A 2 -13.31 34.42 -12.03
N SER A 3 -14.52 34.15 -11.55
CA SER A 3 -15.62 33.70 -12.43
C SER A 3 -16.32 34.79 -13.24
N ILE A 4 -16.15 36.08 -12.92
CA ILE A 4 -16.78 37.19 -13.67
C ILE A 4 -16.08 37.45 -15.02
N ILE A 5 -14.80 37.10 -15.15
CA ILE A 5 -14.01 37.34 -16.38
C ILE A 5 -14.36 36.35 -17.50
N ILE A 6 -14.82 35.14 -17.17
CA ILE A 6 -15.10 34.09 -18.15
C ILE A 6 -16.41 34.35 -18.93
N LYS A 7 -17.44 34.94 -18.30
CA LYS A 7 -18.77 35.12 -18.96
C LYS A 7 -18.76 36.06 -20.17
N LEU A 8 -17.73 36.90 -20.32
CA LEU A 8 -17.59 37.87 -21.43
C LEU A 8 -16.95 37.29 -22.70
N GLN A 9 -16.44 36.05 -22.68
CA GLN A 9 -15.65 35.46 -23.78
C GLN A 9 -16.21 34.11 -24.30
N LEU A 10 -17.39 33.66 -23.82
CA LEU A 10 -17.94 32.35 -24.18
C LEU A 10 -18.86 32.38 -25.41
N SER A 11 -18.73 31.36 -26.27
CA SER A 11 -19.68 31.06 -27.36
C SER A 11 -21.10 30.90 -26.81
N ILE A 12 -22.11 31.28 -27.59
CA ILE A 12 -23.53 31.26 -27.18
C ILE A 12 -23.96 29.90 -26.61
N GLU A 13 -23.40 28.81 -27.14
CA GLU A 13 -23.75 27.42 -26.81
C GLU A 13 -23.42 27.05 -25.37
N VAL A 14 -22.34 27.59 -24.81
CA VAL A 14 -21.82 27.23 -23.47
C VAL A 14 -22.18 28.28 -22.40
N ARG A 15 -22.84 29.38 -22.80
CA ARG A 15 -23.22 30.46 -21.86
C ARG A 15 -24.24 30.01 -20.82
N GLY A 16 -25.10 29.05 -21.16
CA GLY A 16 -26.07 28.45 -20.23
C GLY A 16 -25.36 27.74 -19.09
N GLU A 17 -24.50 26.77 -19.42
CA GLU A 17 -23.71 26.01 -18.45
C GLU A 17 -22.82 26.90 -17.58
N ALA A 18 -22.22 27.94 -18.19
CA ALA A 18 -21.45 28.92 -17.44
C ALA A 18 -22.33 29.74 -16.47
N ALA A 19 -23.57 30.07 -16.85
CA ALA A 19 -24.51 30.76 -15.96
C ALA A 19 -24.93 29.86 -14.79
N ASP A 20 -25.11 28.56 -15.02
CA ASP A 20 -25.41 27.59 -13.97
C ASP A 20 -24.25 27.45 -12.99
N SER A 21 -23.01 27.35 -13.49
CA SER A 21 -21.80 27.30 -12.68
C SER A 21 -21.62 28.56 -11.82
N LEU A 22 -21.89 29.74 -12.38
CA LEU A 22 -21.86 31.01 -11.64
C LEU A 22 -22.95 31.07 -10.56
N THR A 23 -24.15 30.59 -10.89
CA THR A 23 -25.27 30.55 -9.96
C THR A 23 -24.97 29.61 -8.80
N PHE A 24 -24.35 28.46 -9.08
CA PHE A 24 -23.89 27.53 -8.05
C PHE A 24 -22.83 28.17 -7.14
N GLU A 25 -21.78 28.79 -7.70
CA GLU A 25 -20.76 29.47 -6.89
C GLU A 25 -21.39 30.55 -5.99
N ALA A 26 -22.31 31.35 -6.54
CA ALA A 26 -23.00 32.40 -5.78
C ALA A 26 -23.80 31.80 -4.61
N ARG A 27 -24.55 30.71 -4.83
CA ARG A 27 -25.27 30.01 -3.76
C ARG A 27 -24.32 29.51 -2.68
N CYS A 28 -23.20 28.89 -3.06
CA CYS A 28 -22.21 28.41 -2.10
C CYS A 28 -21.64 29.57 -1.28
N ARG A 29 -21.34 30.74 -1.87
CA ARG A 29 -20.87 31.92 -1.13
C ARG A 29 -21.92 32.53 -0.19
N ILE A 30 -23.21 32.41 -0.52
CA ILE A 30 -24.28 32.83 0.40
C ILE A 30 -24.31 31.92 1.62
N GLN A 31 -24.12 30.62 1.42
CA GLN A 31 -24.19 29.62 2.48
C GLN A 31 -22.90 29.55 3.32
N ASP A 32 -21.75 29.74 2.68
CA ASP A 32 -20.44 29.86 3.31
C ASP A 32 -19.68 31.03 2.67
N PRO A 33 -19.69 32.22 3.31
CA PRO A 33 -19.08 33.42 2.74
C PRO A 33 -17.55 33.38 2.74
N VAL A 34 -16.92 32.49 3.52
CA VAL A 34 -15.46 32.40 3.62
C VAL A 34 -14.93 31.41 2.58
N TYR A 35 -15.46 30.18 2.56
CA TYR A 35 -14.93 29.10 1.72
C TYR A 35 -15.82 28.78 0.51
N GLY A 36 -17.12 29.06 0.55
CA GLY A 36 -18.04 28.82 -0.56
C GLY A 36 -17.90 27.41 -1.16
N CYS A 37 -17.78 27.33 -2.49
CA CYS A 37 -17.62 26.04 -3.17
C CYS A 37 -16.25 25.38 -2.93
N VAL A 38 -15.24 26.13 -2.50
CA VAL A 38 -13.91 25.59 -2.17
C VAL A 38 -13.99 24.69 -0.93
N GLY A 39 -14.84 25.04 0.03
CA GLY A 39 -15.10 24.19 1.21
C GLY A 39 -15.69 22.83 0.82
N LEU A 40 -16.61 22.81 -0.15
CA LEU A 40 -17.18 21.57 -0.68
C LEU A 40 -16.14 20.72 -1.42
N VAL A 41 -15.30 21.35 -2.26
CA VAL A 41 -14.20 20.65 -2.94
C VAL A 41 -13.25 20.02 -1.92
N HIS A 42 -12.87 20.78 -0.88
CA HIS A 42 -11.99 20.28 0.17
C HIS A 42 -12.61 19.09 0.92
N PHE A 43 -13.89 19.18 1.28
CA PHE A 43 -14.61 18.08 1.92
C PHE A 43 -14.60 16.81 1.05
N LEU A 44 -14.89 16.94 -0.24
CA LEU A 44 -14.86 15.81 -1.17
C LEU A 44 -13.46 15.21 -1.30
N GLN A 45 -12.42 16.03 -1.33
CA GLN A 45 -11.03 15.56 -1.32
C GLN A 45 -10.69 14.77 -0.06
N GLN A 46 -11.16 15.21 1.11
CA GLN A 46 -10.99 14.44 2.35
C GLN A 46 -11.70 13.09 2.29
N GLN A 47 -12.92 13.03 1.75
CA GLN A 47 -13.64 11.77 1.59
C GLN A 47 -12.92 10.81 0.65
N ILE A 48 -12.39 11.30 -0.48
CA ILE A 48 -11.56 10.51 -1.40
C ILE A 48 -10.36 9.93 -0.65
N HIS A 49 -9.64 10.76 0.11
CA HIS A 49 -8.45 10.32 0.84
C HIS A 49 -8.77 9.24 1.90
N ILE A 50 -9.90 9.38 2.60
CA ILE A 50 -10.36 8.39 3.57
C ILE A 50 -10.59 7.04 2.87
N VAL A 51 -11.28 7.06 1.74
CA VAL A 51 -11.59 5.84 0.97
C VAL A 51 -10.31 5.21 0.42
N GLU A 52 -9.40 6.00 -0.15
CA GLU A 52 -8.10 5.53 -0.63
C GLU A 52 -7.28 4.85 0.48
N ASN A 53 -7.30 5.42 1.70
CA ASN A 53 -6.64 4.83 2.85
C ASN A 53 -7.26 3.48 3.25
N GLN A 54 -8.59 3.38 3.24
CA GLN A 54 -9.28 2.11 3.52
C GLN A 54 -8.94 1.03 2.48
N VAL A 55 -8.85 1.40 1.21
CA VAL A 55 -8.43 0.50 0.14
C VAL A 55 -7.00 0.02 0.37
N ALA A 56 -6.06 0.93 0.68
CA ALA A 56 -4.68 0.56 0.96
C ALA A 56 -4.54 -0.36 2.19
N LYS A 57 -5.34 -0.14 3.23
CA LYS A 57 -5.40 -1.02 4.41
C LYS A 57 -5.87 -2.42 4.02
N ALA A 58 -6.99 -2.53 3.33
CA ALA A 58 -7.52 -3.82 2.88
C ALA A 58 -6.53 -4.58 1.99
N GLN A 59 -5.84 -3.87 1.08
CA GLN A 59 -4.79 -4.47 0.24
C GLN A 59 -3.63 -5.00 1.08
N THR A 60 -3.19 -4.24 2.09
CA THR A 60 -2.12 -4.65 3.01
C THR A 60 -2.53 -5.89 3.80
N GLU A 61 -3.76 -5.93 4.33
CA GLU A 61 -4.30 -7.08 5.04
C GLU A 61 -4.31 -8.34 4.17
N ILE A 62 -4.69 -8.23 2.91
CA ILE A 62 -4.65 -9.34 1.93
C ILE A 62 -3.21 -9.84 1.74
N VAL A 63 -2.24 -8.95 1.56
CA VAL A 63 -0.83 -9.32 1.38
C VAL A 63 -0.28 -10.02 2.62
N VAL A 64 -0.58 -9.49 3.80
CA VAL A 64 -0.16 -10.07 5.09
C VAL A 64 -0.79 -11.44 5.29
N PHE A 65 -2.08 -11.61 5.01
CA PHE A 65 -2.75 -12.89 5.11
C PHE A 65 -2.12 -13.94 4.17
N ASN A 66 -1.86 -13.56 2.92
CA ASN A 66 -1.21 -14.45 1.96
C ASN A 66 0.22 -14.83 2.42
N SER A 67 1.01 -13.87 2.90
CA SER A 67 2.38 -14.15 3.37
C SER A 67 2.40 -15.09 4.58
N GLN A 68 1.44 -14.96 5.50
CA GLN A 68 1.27 -15.87 6.64
C GLN A 68 0.93 -17.30 6.19
N LEU A 69 0.06 -17.47 5.19
CA LEU A 69 -0.24 -18.80 4.62
C LEU A 69 1.01 -19.45 4.02
N PHE A 70 1.81 -18.71 3.26
CA PHE A 70 3.07 -19.23 2.71
C PHE A 70 4.09 -19.55 3.81
N HIS A 71 4.14 -18.77 4.90
CA HIS A 71 5.02 -19.07 6.03
C HIS A 71 4.61 -20.37 6.74
N GLN A 72 3.32 -20.61 6.98
CA GLN A 72 2.85 -21.87 7.57
C GLN A 72 3.15 -23.07 6.67
N ALA A 73 2.97 -22.94 5.36
CA ALA A 73 3.33 -23.99 4.41
C ALA A 73 4.84 -24.34 4.46
N HIS A 74 5.71 -23.36 4.71
CA HIS A 74 7.15 -23.58 4.78
C HIS A 74 7.63 -24.14 6.13
N VAL A 75 6.96 -23.84 7.24
CA VAL A 75 7.28 -24.42 8.57
C VAL A 75 6.91 -25.91 8.62
N GLN A 76 5.93 -26.37 7.83
CA GLN A 76 5.46 -27.76 7.85
C GLN A 76 6.30 -28.73 7.00
N LEU A 77 7.28 -28.25 6.22
CA LEU A 77 8.11 -29.04 5.30
C LEU A 77 9.61 -29.04 5.63
N GLN A 78 10.03 -28.51 6.78
CA GLN A 78 11.41 -28.68 7.26
C GLN A 78 11.58 -30.07 7.88
N PRO A 79 12.35 -31.01 7.29
CA PRO A 79 12.78 -32.19 8.02
C PRO A 79 13.65 -31.75 9.21
N PRO A 80 13.61 -32.46 10.36
CA PRO A 80 14.44 -32.11 11.50
C PRO A 80 15.89 -32.47 11.17
N LEU A 81 16.66 -31.51 10.64
CA LEU A 81 18.10 -31.66 10.40
C LEU A 81 18.94 -31.71 11.69
N GLN A 82 18.29 -31.69 12.86
CA GLN A 82 18.96 -31.74 14.16
C GLN A 82 19.53 -33.13 14.49
N LEU A 83 19.03 -34.20 13.86
CA LEU A 83 19.49 -35.57 14.13
C LEU A 83 20.75 -35.96 13.35
N LEU A 84 21.04 -35.29 12.22
CA LEU A 84 22.25 -35.56 11.42
C LEU A 84 23.52 -34.90 11.97
N GLN A 85 23.39 -33.93 12.87
CA GLN A 85 24.55 -33.28 13.51
C GLN A 85 25.20 -34.12 14.61
N GLN A 86 24.54 -35.21 15.07
CA GLN A 86 25.06 -36.08 16.14
C GLN A 86 26.02 -37.17 15.66
N PHE A 87 26.09 -37.47 14.36
CA PHE A 87 26.96 -38.54 13.84
C PHE A 87 28.39 -38.08 13.49
N GLU A 88 28.62 -36.77 13.33
CA GLU A 88 29.91 -36.19 12.90
C GLU A 88 30.82 -35.80 14.09
N LEU A 89 30.85 -36.58 15.18
CA LEU A 89 31.85 -36.40 16.26
C LEU A 89 32.57 -37.70 16.65
N GLY A 90 32.40 -38.79 15.90
CA GLY A 90 32.91 -40.12 16.27
C GLY A 90 34.14 -40.64 15.51
N PHE A 91 34.51 -40.08 14.35
CA PHE A 91 35.53 -40.67 13.47
C PHE A 91 36.80 -39.82 13.38
N GLY A 92 37.59 -39.85 14.46
CA GLY A 92 38.98 -39.39 14.43
C GLY A 92 39.89 -40.48 13.85
N PHE A 93 40.34 -40.28 12.61
CA PHE A 93 41.49 -41.01 12.05
C PHE A 93 42.76 -40.64 12.82
N ASN A 94 43.27 -41.56 13.65
CA ASN A 94 44.61 -41.44 14.23
C ASN A 94 45.53 -42.48 13.59
N ASN A 95 46.59 -41.99 12.95
CA ASN A 95 47.72 -42.80 12.51
C ASN A 95 48.54 -43.19 13.74
N THR A 96 48.62 -44.49 14.05
CA THR A 96 49.71 -45.05 14.85
C THR A 96 50.27 -46.25 14.10
N ALA A 97 51.44 -46.03 13.51
CA ALA A 97 52.22 -47.05 12.84
C ALA A 97 52.58 -48.19 13.80
N THR A 98 52.21 -49.40 13.43
CA THR A 98 52.85 -50.62 13.91
C THR A 98 53.09 -51.49 12.69
N LEU A 99 54.35 -51.81 12.41
CA LEU A 99 54.88 -53.07 11.88
C LEU A 99 56.29 -52.79 11.34
N GLN A 100 57.29 -52.98 12.21
CA GLN A 100 58.67 -53.24 11.80
C GLN A 100 59.01 -54.65 12.25
N GLU A 101 58.97 -55.59 11.30
CA GLU A 101 59.41 -56.98 11.43
C GLU A 101 60.60 -57.18 10.47
N GLY A 102 61.82 -57.26 11.05
CA GLY A 102 63.11 -57.87 10.62
C GLY A 102 63.64 -57.84 9.16
N PRO A 103 64.84 -58.41 8.91
CA PRO A 103 65.94 -58.78 9.81
C PRO A 103 67.07 -57.73 9.88
#